data_AF-A0A2D8ATC7-F1
#
_entry.id   AF-A0A2D8ATC7-F1
#
_cell.length_a   1.000
_cell.length_b   1.000
_cell.length_c   1.000
_cell.angle_alpha   90.00
_cell.angle_beta   90.00
_cell.angle_gamma   90.00
#
_symmetry.space_group_name_H-M   'P 1'
#
loop_
_entity.id
_entity.type
_entity.pdbx_description
1 polymer ?
#
loop_
_entity_poly.entity_id
_entity_poly.type
_entity_poly.pdbx_seq_one_letter_code
_entity_poly.pdbx_strand_id
1 'polypeptide(L)'
;MPLPDDVLAKLASLSGYDQMLEMDAASRNYGLSLAQIESEMAAYKANANRPQSGNEMEDFTPVAYKDEVDLSVAQTINATPTYIDNPDNYRLKYDPSSQGISNQSQVRQAIICPTCSAPLGIPEIRPIKITCPQCGAESVFHN
;
A
#
# COMPACT_ATOMS: atom_id res chain seq x y z
N MET A 1 6.09 31.91 -12.78
CA MET A 1 7.17 31.53 -13.73
C MET A 1 6.87 30.13 -14.19
N PRO A 2 6.94 29.81 -15.50
CA PRO A 2 6.71 28.45 -15.97
C PRO A 2 7.82 27.51 -15.48
N LEU A 3 7.51 26.22 -15.27
CA LEU A 3 8.54 25.23 -14.96
C LEU A 3 9.47 25.04 -16.17
N PRO A 4 10.79 24.83 -15.94
CA PRO A 4 11.70 24.47 -17.01
C PRO A 4 11.36 23.09 -17.60
N ASP A 5 11.51 22.95 -18.92
CA ASP A 5 11.18 21.71 -19.66
C ASP A 5 11.91 20.46 -19.14
N ASP A 6 13.13 20.61 -18.61
CA ASP A 6 13.90 19.50 -18.02
C ASP A 6 13.20 18.89 -16.79
N VAL A 7 12.60 19.74 -15.96
CA VAL A 7 11.83 19.30 -14.78
C VAL A 7 10.52 18.65 -15.21
N LEU A 8 9.86 19.19 -16.24
CA LEU A 8 8.65 18.58 -16.79
C LEU A 8 8.93 17.21 -17.42
N ALA A 9 10.05 17.04 -18.12
CA ALA A 9 10.49 15.75 -18.66
C ALA A 9 10.75 14.73 -17.55
N LYS A 10 11.47 15.13 -16.48
CA LYS A 10 11.73 14.29 -15.31
C LYS A 10 10.43 13.85 -14.64
N LEU A 11 9.54 14.80 -14.32
CA LEU A 11 8.25 14.51 -13.70
C LEU A 11 7.33 13.64 -14.60
N ALA A 12 7.40 13.81 -15.92
CA ALA A 12 6.61 13.02 -16.86
C ALA A 12 7.09 11.57 -16.97
N SER A 13 8.38 11.30 -16.75
CA SER A 13 8.97 9.95 -16.73
C SER A 13 8.73 9.17 -15.44
N LEU A 14 8.43 9.86 -14.33
CA LEU A 14 8.11 9.25 -13.05
C LEU A 14 6.62 8.92 -12.95
N SER A 15 6.30 7.88 -12.19
CA SER A 15 4.91 7.42 -11.99
C SER A 15 4.66 7.04 -10.53
N GLY A 16 3.42 7.25 -10.05
CA GLY A 16 3.00 6.82 -8.72
C GLY A 16 3.59 7.70 -7.61
N TYR A 17 4.25 7.08 -6.62
CA TYR A 17 4.74 7.77 -5.42
C TYR A 17 5.89 8.76 -5.73
N ASP A 18 6.86 8.35 -6.54
CA ASP A 18 8.01 9.20 -6.89
C ASP A 18 7.58 10.46 -7.65
N GLN A 19 6.54 10.34 -8.48
CA GLN A 19 5.96 11.47 -9.18
C GLN A 19 5.37 12.49 -8.20
N MET A 20 4.60 12.03 -7.20
CA MET A 20 4.02 12.90 -6.18
C MET A 20 5.09 13.59 -5.33
N LEU A 21 6.15 12.87 -4.95
CA LEU A 21 7.22 13.40 -4.13
C LEU A 21 8.01 14.50 -4.86
N GLU A 22 8.34 14.26 -6.13
CA GLU A 22 9.06 15.24 -6.95
C GLU A 22 8.18 16.45 -7.31
N MET A 23 6.86 16.29 -7.45
CA MET A 23 5.94 17.41 -7.59
C MET A 23 5.88 18.29 -6.34
N ASP A 24 5.88 17.70 -5.13
CA ASP A 24 5.96 18.46 -3.88
C ASP A 24 7.30 19.23 -3.80
N ALA A 25 8.41 18.58 -4.14
CA ALA A 25 9.72 19.22 -4.20
C ALA A 25 9.77 20.38 -5.22
N ALA A 26 9.20 20.19 -6.41
CA ALA A 26 9.09 21.22 -7.44
C ALA A 26 8.21 22.39 -6.98
N SER A 27 7.11 22.11 -6.27
CA SER A 27 6.23 23.16 -5.71
C SER A 27 6.97 24.10 -4.77
N ARG A 28 7.86 23.55 -3.93
CA ARG A 28 8.66 24.33 -2.97
C ARG A 28 9.77 25.12 -3.66
N ASN A 29 10.43 24.53 -4.65
CA ASN A 29 11.54 25.17 -5.36
C ASN A 29 11.06 26.31 -6.27
N TYR A 30 9.94 26.10 -6.96
CA TYR A 30 9.42 27.06 -7.95
C TYR A 30 8.28 27.94 -7.41
N GLY A 31 7.81 27.71 -6.18
CA GLY A 31 6.75 28.49 -5.55
C GLY A 31 5.41 28.38 -6.29
N LEU A 32 5.17 27.25 -6.96
CA LEU A 32 3.96 27.00 -7.75
C LEU A 32 3.02 26.06 -7.01
N SER A 33 1.72 26.20 -7.23
CA SER A 33 0.75 25.26 -6.67
C SER A 33 0.83 23.91 -7.38
N LEU A 34 0.50 22.82 -6.66
CA LEU A 34 0.45 21.47 -7.23
C LEU A 34 -0.46 21.39 -8.46
N ALA A 35 -1.62 22.04 -8.42
CA ALA A 35 -2.55 22.10 -9.55
C ALA A 35 -1.94 22.76 -10.79
N GLN A 36 -1.09 23.78 -10.60
CA GLN A 36 -0.41 24.44 -11.71
C GLN A 36 0.66 23.54 -12.32
N ILE A 37 1.44 22.83 -11.49
CA ILE A 37 2.42 21.84 -11.94
C ILE A 37 1.74 20.71 -12.73
N GLU A 38 0.60 20.22 -12.25
CA GLU A 38 -0.20 19.21 -12.96
C GLU A 38 -0.66 19.70 -14.33
N SER A 39 -1.13 20.94 -14.43
CA SER A 39 -1.55 21.52 -15.69
C SER A 39 -0.40 21.65 -16.70
N GLU A 40 0.80 22.06 -16.24
CA GLU A 40 1.99 22.18 -17.07
C GLU A 40 2.52 20.81 -17.52
N MET A 41 2.50 19.81 -16.62
CA MET A 41 2.84 18.43 -16.97
C MET A 41 1.85 17.81 -17.96
N ALA A 42 0.55 18.06 -17.80
CA ALA A 42 -0.48 17.57 -18.71
C ALA A 42 -0.33 18.19 -20.10
N ALA A 43 -0.06 19.51 -20.17
CA ALA A 43 0.25 20.20 -21.42
C ALA A 43 1.53 19.65 -22.06
N TYR A 44 2.57 19.38 -21.27
CA TYR A 44 3.81 18.76 -21.74
C TYR A 44 3.58 17.37 -22.32
N LYS A 45 2.83 16.50 -21.61
CA LYS A 45 2.47 15.15 -22.10
C LYS A 45 1.59 15.21 -23.35
N ALA A 46 0.66 16.16 -23.45
CA ALA A 46 -0.17 16.34 -24.64
C ALA A 46 0.67 16.77 -25.86
N ASN A 47 1.68 17.63 -25.66
CA ASN A 47 2.61 18.02 -26.72
C ASN A 47 3.61 16.90 -27.07
N ALA A 48 4.07 16.13 -26.09
CA ALA A 48 4.93 14.96 -26.30
C ALA A 48 4.22 13.82 -27.02
N ASN A 49 2.89 13.71 -26.90
CA ASN A 49 2.06 12.68 -27.51
C ASN A 49 1.42 13.13 -28.84
N ARG A 50 1.97 14.15 -29.51
CA ARG A 50 1.56 14.50 -30.87
C ARG A 50 2.04 13.40 -31.81
N PRO A 51 1.14 12.60 -32.39
CA PRO A 51 1.52 11.39 -33.11
C PRO A 51 2.23 11.77 -34.41
N GLN A 52 3.48 11.30 -34.57
CA GLN A 52 3.90 10.85 -35.89
C GLN A 52 3.09 9.59 -36.17
N SER A 53 2.37 9.59 -37.30
CA SER A 53 1.51 8.50 -37.76
C SER A 53 2.17 7.14 -37.57
N GLY A 54 1.46 6.22 -36.91
CA GLY A 54 1.84 4.82 -36.90
C GLY A 54 1.27 4.04 -35.73
N ASN A 55 0.22 3.29 -36.03
CA ASN A 55 -0.37 2.16 -35.29
C ASN A 55 -1.57 2.48 -34.39
N GLU A 56 -2.68 1.91 -34.86
CA GLU A 56 -3.98 1.74 -34.23
C GLU A 56 -3.84 1.20 -32.80
N MET A 57 -4.47 1.91 -31.85
CA MET A 57 -4.90 1.36 -30.58
C MET A 57 -6.32 1.89 -30.33
N GLU A 58 -7.25 0.96 -30.14
CA GLU A 58 -8.69 1.17 -30.02
C GLU A 58 -9.06 2.22 -28.97
N ASP A 59 -10.02 3.05 -29.36
CA ASP A 59 -10.70 4.08 -28.57
C ASP A 59 -11.41 3.42 -27.37
N PHE A 60 -10.82 3.56 -26.18
CA PHE A 60 -11.45 3.12 -24.93
C PHE A 60 -12.49 4.15 -24.49
N THR A 61 -13.74 3.99 -24.93
CA THR A 61 -14.88 4.71 -24.35
C THR A 61 -15.18 4.15 -22.96
N PRO A 62 -15.15 4.96 -21.88
CA PRO A 62 -15.42 4.46 -20.54
C PRO A 62 -16.90 4.13 -20.43
N VAL A 63 -17.23 2.85 -20.28
CA VAL A 63 -18.63 2.48 -20.11
C VAL A 63 -19.06 2.53 -18.65
N ALA A 64 -20.08 3.34 -18.39
CA ALA A 64 -20.73 3.48 -17.12
C ALA A 64 -21.68 2.30 -16.85
N TYR A 65 -21.12 1.12 -16.61
CA TYR A 65 -21.85 0.09 -15.87
C TYR A 65 -20.97 -0.35 -14.70
N LYS A 66 -21.40 0.07 -13.52
CA LYS A 66 -20.97 -0.50 -12.25
C LYS A 66 -22.09 -1.45 -11.86
N ASP A 67 -21.91 -2.75 -12.09
CA ASP A 67 -22.82 -3.76 -11.56
C ASP A 67 -22.83 -3.63 -10.03
N GLU A 68 -24.01 -3.36 -9.48
CA GLU A 68 -24.21 -3.25 -8.04
C GLU A 68 -24.06 -4.66 -7.45
N VAL A 69 -23.00 -4.87 -6.67
CA VAL A 69 -22.73 -6.14 -6.02
C VAL A 69 -23.80 -6.37 -4.95
N ASP A 70 -24.66 -7.37 -5.17
CA ASP A 70 -25.69 -7.78 -4.23
C ASP A 70 -25.06 -8.42 -2.98
N LEU A 71 -25.03 -7.63 -1.89
CA LEU A 71 -24.48 -8.03 -0.58
C LEU A 71 -25.31 -9.12 0.11
N SER A 72 -26.49 -9.47 -0.39
CA SER A 72 -27.34 -10.52 0.20
C SER A 72 -26.78 -11.94 -0.01
N VAL A 73 -25.82 -12.09 -0.94
CA VAL A 73 -25.11 -13.36 -1.23
C VAL A 73 -23.76 -13.43 -0.49
N ALA A 74 -23.41 -12.43 0.33
CA ALA A 74 -22.19 -12.46 1.12
C ALA A 74 -22.24 -13.62 2.12
N GLN A 75 -21.55 -14.71 1.79
CA GLN A 75 -21.39 -15.86 2.68
C GLN A 75 -20.81 -15.38 4.00
N THR A 76 -21.47 -15.73 5.10
CA THR A 76 -20.96 -15.54 6.46
C THR A 76 -19.60 -16.20 6.56
N ILE A 77 -18.54 -15.38 6.56
CA ILE A 77 -17.18 -15.86 6.72
C ILE A 77 -17.10 -16.45 8.12
N ASN A 78 -17.01 -17.78 8.20
CA ASN A 78 -16.92 -18.51 9.46
C ASN A 78 -15.78 -17.92 10.29
N ALA A 79 -16.11 -17.40 11.48
CA ALA A 79 -15.22 -16.73 12.40
C ALA A 79 -14.33 -17.73 13.16
N THR A 80 -13.67 -18.64 12.43
CA THR A 80 -12.74 -19.61 13.00
C THR A 80 -11.35 -19.39 12.40
N PRO A 81 -10.30 -19.27 13.23
CA PRO A 81 -8.95 -19.05 12.75
C PRO A 81 -8.47 -20.24 11.92
N THR A 82 -8.22 -19.99 10.63
CA THR A 82 -7.72 -20.99 9.67
C THR A 82 -6.20 -21.02 9.70
N TYR A 83 -5.62 -22.22 9.59
CA TYR A 83 -4.17 -22.40 9.49
C TYR A 83 -3.65 -21.80 8.16
N ILE A 84 -2.51 -21.11 8.21
CA ILE A 84 -1.84 -20.54 7.04
C ILE A 84 -0.60 -21.38 6.74
N ASP A 85 -0.53 -21.99 5.56
CA ASP A 85 0.59 -22.84 5.13
C ASP A 85 1.96 -22.12 5.07
N ASN A 86 1.96 -20.80 4.84
CA ASN A 86 3.19 -20.00 4.68
C ASN A 86 3.19 -18.74 5.56
N PRO A 87 3.41 -18.88 6.89
CA PRO A 87 3.36 -17.76 7.83
C PRO A 87 4.50 -16.75 7.62
N ASP A 88 5.60 -17.14 6.97
CA ASP A 88 6.75 -16.26 6.75
C ASP A 88 6.48 -15.11 5.77
N ASN A 89 5.45 -15.22 4.93
CA ASN A 89 5.01 -14.13 4.04
C ASN A 89 4.26 -13.00 4.76
N TYR A 90 3.76 -13.27 5.98
CA TYR A 90 2.96 -12.31 6.75
C TYR A 90 3.72 -11.73 7.95
N ARG A 91 5.01 -12.06 8.09
CA ARG A 91 5.88 -11.45 9.10
C ARG A 91 6.27 -10.04 8.67
N LEU A 92 6.03 -9.05 9.52
CA LEU A 92 6.66 -7.73 9.40
C LEU A 92 8.18 -7.91 9.54
N LYS A 93 8.87 -7.98 8.40
CA LYS A 93 10.31 -7.73 8.30
C LYS A 93 10.52 -6.25 8.63
N TYR A 94 11.65 -5.90 9.21
CA TYR A 94 12.03 -4.54 9.65
C TYR A 94 11.76 -4.20 11.12
N ASP A 95 12.43 -4.95 12.00
CA ASP A 95 13.20 -4.32 13.08
C ASP A 95 14.64 -4.88 13.01
N PRO A 96 15.60 -4.12 12.45
CA PRO A 96 16.99 -4.56 12.31
C PRO A 96 17.80 -4.42 13.61
N SER A 97 17.18 -3.99 14.72
CA SER A 97 17.87 -3.94 16.00
C SER A 97 18.24 -5.34 16.50
N SER A 98 19.31 -5.45 17.28
CA SER A 98 19.72 -6.71 17.91
C SER A 98 18.61 -7.30 18.79
N GLN A 99 17.82 -6.44 19.45
CA GLN A 99 16.64 -6.83 20.21
C GLN A 99 15.52 -7.34 19.31
N GLY A 100 15.23 -6.67 18.18
CA GLY A 100 14.23 -7.11 17.20
C GLY A 100 14.54 -8.50 16.66
N ILE A 101 15.80 -8.76 16.31
CA ILE A 101 16.27 -10.07 15.84
C ILE A 101 16.15 -11.13 16.95
N SER A 102 16.54 -10.80 18.18
CA SER A 102 16.41 -11.71 19.33
C SER A 102 14.95 -12.06 19.61
N ASN A 103 14.05 -11.08 19.62
CA ASN A 103 12.62 -11.29 19.86
C ASN A 103 11.98 -12.12 18.74
N GLN A 104 12.32 -11.83 17.48
CA GLN A 104 11.85 -12.60 16.32
C GLN A 104 12.31 -14.07 16.38
N SER A 105 13.52 -14.34 16.89
CA SER A 105 14.06 -15.70 17.04
C SER A 105 13.31 -16.55 18.09
N GLN A 106 12.63 -15.89 19.03
CA GLN A 106 11.83 -16.55 20.06
C GLN A 106 10.39 -16.86 19.60
N VAL A 107 9.94 -16.29 18.48
CA VAL A 107 8.60 -16.53 17.92
C VAL A 107 8.57 -17.87 17.19
N ARG A 108 7.87 -18.84 17.77
CA ARG A 108 7.79 -20.23 17.29
C ARG A 108 6.40 -20.59 16.76
N GLN A 109 5.38 -19.85 17.18
CA GLN A 109 3.98 -20.13 16.85
C GLN A 109 3.27 -18.83 16.45
N ALA A 110 2.12 -18.96 15.79
CA ALA A 110 1.29 -17.83 15.40
C ALA A 110 -0.15 -18.05 15.85
N ILE A 111 -0.81 -16.99 16.32
CA ILE A 111 -2.22 -16.97 16.70
C ILE A 111 -2.92 -15.80 16.02
N ILE A 112 -4.24 -15.84 15.97
CA ILE A 112 -5.06 -14.72 15.48
C ILE A 112 -5.64 -13.97 16.67
N CYS A 113 -5.55 -12.64 16.64
CA CYS A 113 -6.19 -11.79 17.64
C CYS A 113 -7.73 -11.93 17.54
N PRO A 114 -8.45 -12.21 18.63
CA PRO A 114 -9.91 -12.41 18.60
C PRO A 114 -10.69 -11.11 18.29
N THR A 115 -10.09 -9.95 18.48
CA THR A 115 -10.76 -8.65 18.31
C THR A 115 -10.60 -8.07 16.92
N CYS A 116 -9.40 -8.12 16.34
CA CYS A 116 -9.10 -7.49 15.05
C CYS A 116 -8.67 -8.46 13.95
N SER A 117 -8.66 -9.77 14.25
CA SER A 117 -8.22 -10.82 13.33
C SER A 117 -6.78 -10.67 12.81
N ALA A 118 -5.95 -9.85 13.46
CA ALA A 118 -4.55 -9.69 13.10
C ALA A 118 -3.73 -10.94 13.48
N PRO A 119 -2.84 -11.44 12.60
CA PRO A 119 -1.92 -12.52 12.92
C PRO A 119 -0.80 -12.04 13.85
N LEU A 120 -0.54 -12.78 14.93
CA LEU A 120 0.44 -12.47 15.97
C LEU A 120 1.39 -13.65 16.18
N GLY A 121 2.69 -13.38 16.16
CA GLY A 121 3.71 -14.36 16.52
C GLY A 121 3.93 -14.44 18.03
N ILE A 122 3.96 -15.65 18.59
CA ILE A 122 4.17 -15.90 20.03
C ILE A 122 5.25 -16.97 20.29
N PRO A 123 5.93 -16.93 21.45
CA PRO A 123 6.84 -17.99 21.90
C PRO A 123 6.07 -19.22 22.40
N GLU A 124 6.75 -20.34 22.68
CA GLU A 124 6.12 -21.61 23.15
C GLU A 124 5.88 -21.67 24.66
N ILE A 125 6.23 -20.61 25.40
CA ILE A 125 5.98 -20.53 26.85
C ILE A 125 4.49 -20.31 27.14
N ARG A 126 3.97 -20.96 28.17
CA ARG A 126 2.57 -20.86 28.63
C ARG A 126 2.49 -20.88 30.17
N PRO A 127 1.47 -20.23 30.77
CA PRO A 127 0.53 -19.28 30.17
C PRO A 127 1.20 -17.92 29.90
N ILE A 128 0.75 -17.20 28.87
CA ILE A 128 1.29 -15.88 28.49
C ILE A 128 0.20 -14.82 28.34
N LYS A 129 0.54 -13.60 28.73
CA LYS A 129 -0.26 -12.41 28.43
C LYS A 129 0.17 -11.85 27.08
N ILE A 130 -0.77 -11.67 26.17
CA ILE A 130 -0.55 -11.22 24.80
C ILE A 130 -1.30 -9.90 24.62
N THR A 131 -0.58 -8.88 24.15
CA THR A 131 -1.16 -7.58 23.79
C THR A 131 -1.04 -7.41 22.28
N CYS A 132 -2.16 -7.22 21.60
CA CYS A 132 -2.18 -7.04 20.15
C CYS A 132 -1.64 -5.63 19.79
N PRO A 133 -0.60 -5.50 18.95
CA PRO A 133 -0.08 -4.20 18.54
C PRO A 133 -1.03 -3.43 17.60
N GLN A 134 -1.99 -4.12 16.95
CA GLN A 134 -2.90 -3.50 15.98
C GLN A 134 -4.13 -2.87 16.62
N CYS A 135 -4.65 -3.44 17.73
CA CYS A 135 -5.87 -2.95 18.39
C CYS A 135 -5.71 -2.71 19.90
N GLY A 136 -4.57 -3.05 20.49
CA GLY A 136 -4.32 -2.91 21.92
C GLY A 136 -5.02 -3.94 22.81
N ALA A 137 -5.81 -4.87 22.24
CA ALA A 137 -6.53 -5.87 23.01
C ALA A 137 -5.57 -6.81 23.76
N GLU A 138 -5.85 -7.03 25.05
CA GLU A 138 -5.12 -7.95 25.91
C GLU A 138 -5.84 -9.29 25.98
N SER A 139 -5.11 -10.39 25.88
CA SER A 139 -5.63 -11.75 26.02
C SER A 139 -4.62 -12.64 26.73
N VAL A 140 -5.12 -13.70 27.40
CA VAL A 140 -4.26 -14.70 28.04
C VAL A 140 -4.37 -16.00 27.25
N PHE A 141 -3.22 -16.53 26.85
CA PHE A 141 -3.15 -17.77 26.09
C PHE A 141 -2.53 -18.89 26.93
N HIS A 142 -3.24 -20.00 27.00
CA HIS A 142 -2.94 -21.14 27.89
C HIS A 142 -2.42 -22.38 27.15
N ASN A 143 -2.46 -22.44 25.81
CA ASN A 143 -2.27 -23.68 25.03
C ASN A 143 -0.99 -23.67 24.20
#